data_AF-A0AAV3XPV0-F1
#
_entry.id   AF-A0AAV3XPV0-F1
#
_cell.length_a   1.000
_cell.length_b   1.000
_cell.length_c   1.000
_cell.angle_alpha   90.00
_cell.angle_beta   90.00
_cell.angle_gamma   90.00
#
_symmetry.space_group_name_H-M   'P 1'
#
loop_
_entity.id
_entity.type
_entity.pdbx_description
1 polymer ?
#
loop_
_entity_poly.entity_id
_entity_poly.type
_entity_poly.pdbx_seq_one_letter_code
_entity_poly.pdbx_strand_id
1 'polypeptide(L)'
;MTNFLFLPQMAEGRDGPDNRDPNQQAPDDDLSVPRAALNKMIKELLPNIRVANDARELISNCCTEFIHLVSSEANEACVKQNKKTISPDHILSGLYAH
;
A
#
# COMPACT_ATOMS: atom_id res chain seq x y z
N MET A 1 4.09 12.25 -0.05
CA MET A 1 5.02 11.15 0.27
C MET A 1 4.19 10.14 1.03
N THR A 2 3.71 9.10 0.35
CA THR A 2 2.74 8.15 0.90
C THR A 2 3.38 7.41 2.06
N ASN A 3 2.75 7.52 3.23
CA ASN A 3 3.23 7.01 4.50
C ASN A 3 3.39 5.49 4.44
N PHE A 4 4.64 5.01 4.43
CA PHE A 4 5.05 3.62 4.67
C PHE A 4 4.78 3.16 6.12
N LEU A 5 3.84 3.79 6.83
CA LEU A 5 3.52 3.53 8.23
C LEU A 5 2.38 2.51 8.36
N PHE A 6 2.60 1.31 7.84
CA PHE A 6 1.95 0.12 8.41
C PHE A 6 2.84 -1.11 8.22
N LEU A 7 4.07 -1.00 8.70
CA LEU A 7 4.79 -2.18 9.13
C LEU A 7 5.10 -2.05 10.62
N PRO A 8 4.40 -2.82 11.48
CA PRO A 8 4.70 -2.91 12.91
C PRO A 8 6.19 -3.23 13.17
N GLN A 9 6.88 -3.85 12.22
CA GLN A 9 8.27 -4.27 12.33
C GLN A 9 9.31 -3.16 12.10
N MET A 10 8.91 -1.96 11.66
CA MET A 10 9.81 -0.81 11.46
C MET A 10 9.88 0.13 12.68
N ALA A 11 9.07 -0.12 13.72
CA ALA A 11 8.91 0.78 14.87
C ALA A 11 9.80 0.46 16.07
N GLU A 12 10.60 -0.62 16.04
CA GLU A 12 11.54 -0.93 17.12
C GLU A 12 12.80 -0.07 17.00
N GLY A 13 12.73 1.15 17.53
CA GLY A 13 13.91 1.99 17.70
C GLY A 13 13.69 3.46 17.98
N ARG A 14 12.65 3.89 18.71
CA ARG A 14 12.59 5.23 19.33
C ARG A 14 11.78 5.20 20.63
N ASP A 15 12.47 5.11 21.77
CA ASP A 15 11.92 5.41 23.09
C ASP A 15 11.55 6.89 23.18
N GLY A 16 10.25 7.18 23.29
CA GLY A 16 9.68 8.49 23.61
C GLY A 16 8.29 8.30 24.20
N PRO A 17 7.81 9.18 25.10
CA PRO A 17 6.54 8.98 25.78
C PRO A 17 5.40 9.05 24.77
N ASP A 18 4.72 7.93 24.58
CA ASP A 18 3.59 7.75 23.67
C ASP A 18 2.36 8.48 24.24
N ASN A 19 2.05 9.64 23.65
CA ASN A 19 0.87 10.43 23.98
C ASN A 19 -0.17 10.34 22.84
N ARG A 20 -0.29 9.16 22.22
CA ARG A 20 -1.25 8.90 21.14
C ARG A 20 -2.53 8.34 21.74
N ASP A 21 -3.62 9.06 21.51
CA ASP A 21 -4.98 8.59 21.80
C ASP A 21 -5.22 7.28 21.03
N PRO A 22 -5.58 6.17 21.70
CA PRO A 22 -5.82 4.88 21.06
C PRO A 22 -7.04 4.85 20.12
N ASN A 23 -7.81 5.94 20.04
CA ASN A 23 -9.03 6.03 19.23
C ASN A 23 -8.86 6.83 17.92
N GLN A 24 -7.65 7.26 17.57
CA GLN A 24 -7.40 7.96 16.30
C GLN A 24 -7.15 6.96 15.15
N GLN A 25 -8.21 6.28 14.68
CA GLN A 25 -8.18 5.67 13.35
C GLN A 25 -7.98 6.79 12.33
N ALA A 26 -6.78 6.86 11.72
CA ALA A 26 -6.56 7.74 10.58
C ALA A 26 -7.58 7.38 9.50
N PRO A 27 -8.28 8.35 8.89
CA PRO A 27 -9.31 8.05 7.92
C PRO A 27 -8.69 7.31 6.73
N ASP A 28 -9.13 6.07 6.50
CA ASP A 28 -8.73 5.21 5.37
C ASP A 28 -8.82 5.92 4.00
N ASP A 29 -9.72 6.91 3.88
CA ASP A 29 -9.88 7.72 2.67
C ASP A 29 -8.60 8.48 2.26
N ASP A 30 -7.74 8.88 3.21
CA ASP A 30 -6.55 9.68 2.93
C ASP A 30 -5.38 8.85 2.36
N LEU A 31 -5.49 7.52 2.38
CA LEU A 31 -4.47 6.58 1.88
C LEU A 31 -4.84 5.90 0.56
N SER A 32 -6.02 6.20 0.02
CA SER A 32 -6.53 5.59 -1.21
C SER A 32 -5.95 6.22 -2.48
N VAL A 33 -5.82 5.41 -3.55
CA VAL A 33 -5.46 5.94 -4.88
C VAL A 33 -6.57 6.89 -5.36
N PRO A 34 -6.26 8.10 -5.86
CA PRO A 34 -7.29 9.04 -6.27
C PRO A 34 -8.25 8.44 -7.29
N ARG A 35 -9.56 8.53 -7.02
CA ARG A 35 -10.63 8.01 -7.91
C ARG A 35 -10.49 8.48 -9.35
N ALA A 36 -10.05 9.72 -9.56
CA ALA A 36 -9.81 10.27 -10.90
C ALA A 36 -8.73 9.51 -11.68
N ALA A 37 -7.65 9.10 -11.01
CA ALA A 37 -6.55 8.35 -11.62
C ALA A 37 -7.00 6.94 -12.02
N LEU A 38 -7.72 6.24 -11.12
CA LEU A 38 -8.31 4.94 -11.42
C LEU A 38 -9.30 5.01 -12.59
N ASN A 39 -10.19 6.01 -12.59
CA ASN A 39 -11.15 6.20 -13.67
C ASN A 39 -10.50 6.49 -15.02
N LYS A 40 -9.40 7.25 -15.03
CA LYS A 40 -8.60 7.51 -16.23
C LYS A 40 -7.96 6.21 -16.74
N MET A 41 -7.28 5.47 -15.86
CA MET A 41 -6.65 4.19 -16.20
C MET A 41 -7.67 3.18 -16.77
N ILE A 42 -8.83 3.03 -16.13
CA ILE A 42 -9.89 2.13 -16.61
C ILE A 42 -10.36 2.52 -18.02
N LYS A 43 -10.55 3.82 -18.29
CA LYS A 43 -10.97 4.29 -19.63
C LYS A 43 -9.88 4.10 -20.69
N GLU A 44 -8.62 4.25 -20.34
CA GLU A 44 -7.50 4.01 -21.25
C GLU A 44 -7.42 2.53 -21.64
N LEU A 45 -7.65 1.62 -20.70
CA LEU A 45 -7.68 0.17 -20.96
C LEU A 45 -8.96 -0.29 -21.66
N LEU A 46 -10.10 0.34 -21.36
CA LEU A 46 -11.44 -0.04 -21.82
C LEU A 46 -12.21 1.17 -22.38
N PRO A 47 -11.82 1.71 -23.55
CA PRO A 47 -12.30 3.02 -24.04
C PRO A 47 -13.78 3.09 -24.37
N ASN A 48 -14.38 1.97 -24.80
CA ASN A 48 -15.77 1.92 -25.28
C ASN A 48 -16.69 1.11 -24.36
N ILE A 49 -16.24 0.80 -23.14
CA ILE A 49 -16.97 -0.08 -22.22
C ILE A 49 -17.40 0.72 -21.00
N ARG A 50 -18.68 0.59 -20.63
CA ARG A 50 -19.20 1.16 -19.40
C ARG A 50 -18.90 0.21 -18.24
N VAL A 51 -18.01 0.64 -17.35
CA VAL A 51 -17.70 -0.08 -16.10
C VAL A 51 -18.61 0.43 -14.97
N ALA A 52 -19.28 -0.51 -14.29
CA ALA A 52 -20.16 -0.25 -13.14
C ALA A 52 -19.41 0.39 -11.96
N ASN A 53 -20.11 1.11 -11.09
CA ASN A 53 -19.49 1.76 -9.93
C ASN A 53 -18.90 0.74 -8.95
N ASP A 54 -19.62 -0.34 -8.67
CA ASP A 54 -19.16 -1.40 -7.76
C ASP A 54 -17.85 -2.04 -8.26
N ALA A 55 -17.69 -2.19 -9.58
CA ALA A 55 -16.43 -2.68 -10.15
C ALA A 55 -15.29 -1.67 -9.98
N ARG A 56 -15.57 -0.36 -10.04
CA ARG A 56 -14.56 0.69 -9.79
C ARG A 56 -14.14 0.73 -8.33
N GLU A 57 -15.08 0.52 -7.41
CA GLU A 57 -14.81 0.42 -5.97
C GLU A 57 -13.98 -0.83 -5.67
N LEU A 58 -14.33 -1.97 -6.28
CA LEU A 58 -13.52 -3.19 -6.17
C LEU A 58 -12.09 -2.96 -6.66
N ILE A 59 -11.89 -2.29 -7.80
CA ILE A 59 -10.55 -1.94 -8.30
C ILE A 59 -9.80 -1.05 -7.30
N SER A 60 -10.48 -0.07 -6.70
CA SER A 60 -9.87 0.79 -5.68
C SER A 60 -9.36 -0.02 -4.49
N ASN A 61 -10.19 -0.94 -3.98
CA ASN A 61 -9.82 -1.82 -2.87
C ASN A 61 -8.67 -2.75 -3.25
N CYS A 62 -8.70 -3.31 -4.48
CA CYS A 62 -7.61 -4.13 -5.00
C CYS A 62 -6.30 -3.34 -5.12
N CYS A 63 -6.32 -2.06 -5.50
CA CYS A 63 -5.11 -1.23 -5.55
C CYS A 63 -4.51 -1.02 -4.15
N THR A 64 -5.35 -0.78 -3.14
CA THR A 64 -4.92 -0.67 -1.75
C THR A 64 -4.31 -1.98 -1.26
N GLU A 65 -5.02 -3.09 -1.47
CA GLU A 65 -4.54 -4.43 -1.09
C GLU A 65 -3.23 -4.80 -1.82
N PHE A 66 -3.11 -4.45 -3.10
CA PHE A 66 -1.88 -4.66 -3.87
C PHE A 66 -0.67 -3.95 -3.25
N ILE A 67 -0.84 -2.69 -2.81
CA ILE A 67 0.22 -1.96 -2.12
C ILE A 67 0.59 -2.66 -0.80
N HIS A 68 -0.39 -3.13 -0.03
CA HIS A 68 -0.14 -3.87 1.20
C HIS A 68 0.60 -5.18 0.96
N LEU A 69 0.17 -5.97 -0.04
CA LEU A 69 0.78 -7.24 -0.39
C LEU A 69 2.25 -7.04 -0.79
N VAL A 70 2.53 -6.16 -1.76
CA VAL A 70 3.89 -5.91 -2.24
C VAL A 70 4.77 -5.36 -1.11
N SER A 71 4.23 -4.49 -0.25
CA SER A 71 4.98 -3.95 0.89
C SER A 71 5.31 -5.03 1.92
N SER A 72 4.39 -5.95 2.18
CA SER A 72 4.58 -7.09 3.07
C SER A 72 5.71 -7.99 2.57
N GLU A 73 5.63 -8.42 1.30
CA GLU A 73 6.61 -9.31 0.67
C GLU A 73 8.00 -8.67 0.58
N ALA A 74 8.06 -7.39 0.19
CA ALA A 74 9.32 -6.67 0.12
C ALA A 74 9.96 -6.46 1.49
N ASN A 75 9.16 -6.25 2.53
CA ASN A 75 9.68 -6.22 3.88
C ASN A 75 10.21 -7.59 4.32
N GLU A 76 9.48 -8.67 4.05
CA GLU A 76 9.95 -10.01 4.39
C GLU A 76 11.30 -10.30 3.71
N ALA A 77 11.45 -9.94 2.43
CA ALA A 77 12.72 -10.03 1.71
C ALA A 77 13.83 -9.17 2.37
N CYS A 78 13.52 -7.95 2.81
CA CYS A 78 14.46 -7.05 3.49
C CYS A 78 14.95 -7.64 4.83
N VAL A 79 14.01 -8.12 5.65
CA VAL A 79 14.29 -8.72 6.96
C VAL A 79 15.08 -10.01 6.81
N LYS A 80 14.73 -10.87 5.84
CA LYS A 80 15.51 -12.08 5.50
C LYS A 80 16.96 -11.77 5.15
N GLN A 81 17.24 -10.59 4.58
CA GLN A 81 18.59 -10.12 4.27
C GLN A 81 19.28 -9.38 5.44
N ASN A 82 18.70 -9.38 6.65
CA ASN A 82 19.19 -8.63 7.82
C ASN A 82 19.40 -7.13 7.55
N LYS A 83 18.58 -6.55 6.67
CA LYS A 83 18.60 -5.12 6.35
C LYS A 83 17.47 -4.40 7.07
N LYS A 84 17.70 -3.13 7.40
CA LYS A 84 16.72 -2.23 8.03
C LYS A 84 16.08 -1.22 7.06
N THR A 85 16.50 -1.25 5.79
CA THR A 85 16.03 -0.32 4.76
C THR A 85 15.66 -1.12 3.52
N ILE A 86 14.44 -0.93 3.05
CA ILE A 86 13.93 -1.58 1.84
C ILE A 86 14.63 -0.96 0.62
N SER A 87 15.34 -1.77 -0.16
CA SER A 87 15.91 -1.37 -1.45
C SER A 87 14.97 -1.77 -2.60
N PRO A 88 15.16 -1.21 -3.81
CA PRO A 88 14.40 -1.60 -4.99
C PRO A 88 14.42 -3.11 -5.28
N ASP A 89 15.55 -3.78 -5.01
CA ASP A 89 15.66 -5.25 -5.19
C ASP A 89 14.67 -6.03 -4.32
N HIS A 90 14.38 -5.54 -3.11
CA HIS A 90 13.38 -6.18 -2.25
C HIS A 90 11.96 -5.99 -2.83
N ILE A 91 11.66 -4.83 -3.43
CA ILE A 91 10.38 -4.57 -4.10
C ILE A 91 10.21 -5.52 -5.30
N LEU A 92 11.25 -5.64 -6.14
CA LEU A 92 11.23 -6.56 -7.27
C LEU A 92 11.06 -8.01 -6.81
N SER A 93 11.76 -8.40 -5.74
CA SER A 93 11.57 -9.73 -5.15
C SER A 93 10.13 -9.97 -4.69
N GLY A 94 9.48 -8.98 -4.08
CA GLY A 94 8.09 -9.09 -3.67
C GLY A 94 7.10 -9.16 -4.84
N LEU A 95 7.37 -8.43 -5.93
CA LEU A 95 6.54 -8.47 -7.15
C LEU A 95 6.61 -9.83 -7.86
N TYR A 96 7.74 -10.53 -7.77
CA TYR A 96 7.95 -11.84 -8.38
C TYR A 96 7.73 -13.00 -7.39
N ALA A 97 7.14 -12.75 -6.22
CA ALA A 97 7.00 -13.75 -5.17
C ALA A 97 6.02 -14.89 -5.51
N HIS A 98 5.24 -14.80 -6.58
CA HIS A 98 4.28 -15.82 -7.03
C HIS A 98 4.18 -15.91 -8.55
#